data_AF-A0A4P9XVL4-F1
#
_entry.id   AF-A0A4P9XVL4-F1
#
_cell.length_a   1.000
_cell.length_b   1.000
_cell.length_c   1.000
_cell.angle_alpha   90.00
_cell.angle_beta   90.00
_cell.angle_gamma   90.00
#
_symmetry.space_group_name_H-M   'P 1'
#
loop_
_entity.id
_entity.type
_entity.pdbx_description
1 polymer ?
#
loop_
_entity_poly.entity_id
_entity_poly.type
_entity_poly.pdbx_seq_one_letter_code
_entity_poly.pdbx_strand_id
1 'polypeptide(L)'
;EESYTWIDGRRYHNHPSAPYPMPNDMEEMERLEQQHILLRSVLKQNYVAPLDEPRRALDVGCGSGVWMLDMAHEFPDCQFFGVDLSNVFPEEGVPDNCVFKVANALHRLRFADESFDYIHQRLLGYGIPRRHWPKLCREYKRLLRPDGWIEFAETDGRYFRTGPAGEQINSWLKNMCAARGVEPRRCCLLPEILPDVGFPVVLRRVYSFPLGRWGKRVGEM
;
A
#
# COMPACT_ATOMS: atom_id res chain seq x y z
N GLU A 1 -19.47 9.17 -13.71
CA GLU A 1 -18.33 8.58 -14.44
C GLU A 1 -17.10 9.38 -14.07
N GLU A 2 -16.08 8.73 -13.48
CA GLU A 2 -14.83 9.42 -13.17
C GLU A 2 -14.05 9.60 -14.49
N SER A 3 -14.04 10.82 -15.01
CA SER A 3 -13.32 11.17 -16.23
C SER A 3 -11.83 11.30 -15.93
N TYR A 4 -11.00 10.30 -16.25
CA TYR A 4 -9.53 10.39 -16.08
C TYR A 4 -8.92 11.63 -16.78
N THR A 5 -7.78 12.10 -16.29
CA THR A 5 -6.96 13.11 -16.98
C THR A 5 -5.79 12.41 -17.67
N TRP A 6 -5.42 12.88 -18.86
CA TRP A 6 -4.29 12.37 -19.61
C TRP A 6 -3.22 13.45 -19.69
N ILE A 7 -1.99 13.13 -19.29
CA ILE A 7 -0.83 14.02 -19.34
C ILE A 7 0.30 13.24 -19.98
N ASP A 8 0.82 13.75 -21.10
CA ASP A 8 1.92 13.13 -21.86
C ASP A 8 1.69 11.63 -22.16
N GLY A 9 0.46 11.26 -22.49
CA GLY A 9 0.06 9.88 -22.81
C GLY A 9 -0.20 8.97 -21.59
N ARG A 10 0.04 9.45 -20.37
CA ARG A 10 -0.21 8.71 -19.12
C ARG A 10 -1.57 9.05 -18.53
N ARG A 11 -2.27 8.08 -17.95
CA ARG A 11 -3.61 8.22 -17.35
C ARG A 11 -3.50 8.53 -15.86
N TYR A 12 -4.23 9.54 -15.38
CA TYR A 12 -4.24 9.96 -13.98
C TYR A 12 -5.66 10.10 -13.44
N HIS A 13 -5.78 10.04 -12.11
CA HIS A 13 -7.01 10.40 -11.42
C HIS A 13 -7.36 11.87 -11.65
N ASN A 14 -8.65 12.16 -11.80
CA ASN A 14 -9.19 13.51 -11.97
C ASN A 14 -10.28 13.78 -10.92
N HIS A 15 -9.97 13.49 -9.66
CA HIS A 15 -10.91 13.67 -8.58
C HIS A 15 -10.24 14.29 -7.36
N PRO A 16 -10.83 15.30 -6.70
CA PRO A 16 -10.24 15.94 -5.52
C PRO A 16 -9.98 15.00 -4.34
N SER A 17 -10.69 13.87 -4.25
CA SER A 17 -10.45 12.83 -3.25
C SER A 17 -9.44 11.76 -3.68
N ALA A 18 -8.71 12.01 -4.77
CA ALA A 18 -7.67 11.14 -5.34
C ALA A 18 -6.31 11.86 -5.36
N PRO A 19 -5.69 12.12 -4.19
CA PRO A 19 -4.46 12.90 -4.11
C PRO A 19 -3.21 12.12 -4.56
N TYR A 20 -3.36 10.90 -5.07
CA TYR A 20 -2.25 10.05 -5.49
C TYR A 20 -1.55 10.65 -6.72
N PRO A 21 -0.22 10.83 -6.67
CA PRO A 21 0.49 11.60 -7.71
C PRO A 21 0.84 10.81 -8.96
N MET A 22 0.78 9.47 -8.92
CA MET A 22 1.25 8.61 -10.00
C MET A 22 0.13 8.32 -11.00
N PRO A 23 0.49 7.89 -12.23
CA PRO A 23 -0.48 7.37 -13.19
C PRO A 23 -1.24 6.15 -12.67
N ASN A 24 -2.27 5.72 -13.39
CA ASN A 24 -3.03 4.51 -13.13
C ASN A 24 -3.34 3.72 -14.41
N ASP A 25 -2.45 3.80 -15.40
CA ASP A 25 -2.51 3.05 -16.67
C ASP A 25 -1.78 1.70 -16.58
N MET A 26 -1.80 0.93 -17.67
CA MET A 26 -1.17 -0.41 -17.74
C MET A 26 0.34 -0.35 -17.49
N GLU A 27 1.03 0.69 -17.99
CA GLU A 27 2.47 0.87 -17.75
C GLU A 27 2.76 1.07 -16.25
N GLU A 28 1.88 1.74 -15.50
CA GLU A 28 2.00 1.81 -14.04
C GLU A 28 1.74 0.46 -13.38
N MET A 29 0.80 -0.36 -13.89
CA MET A 29 0.56 -1.70 -13.34
C MET A 29 1.79 -2.60 -13.49
N GLU A 30 2.44 -2.57 -14.65
CA GLU A 30 3.72 -3.27 -14.87
C GLU A 30 4.81 -2.78 -13.90
N ARG A 31 4.89 -1.47 -13.66
CA ARG A 31 5.82 -0.90 -12.67
C ARG A 31 5.52 -1.38 -11.25
N LEU A 32 4.24 -1.52 -10.86
CA LEU A 32 3.84 -2.05 -9.56
C LEU A 32 4.17 -3.54 -9.41
N GLU A 33 4.03 -4.33 -10.47
CA GLU A 33 4.45 -5.74 -10.49
C GLU A 33 5.97 -5.88 -10.30
N GLN A 34 6.78 -5.08 -11.01
CA GLN A 34 8.22 -5.03 -10.82
C GLN A 34 8.60 -4.61 -9.38
N GLN A 35 7.89 -3.61 -8.84
CA GLN A 35 8.08 -3.19 -7.45
C GLN A 35 7.78 -4.33 -6.47
N HIS A 36 6.74 -5.13 -6.71
CA HIS A 36 6.44 -6.28 -5.87
C HIS A 36 7.55 -7.34 -5.92
N ILE A 37 8.10 -7.64 -7.11
CA ILE A 37 9.24 -8.57 -7.27
C ILE A 37 10.47 -8.06 -6.50
N LEU A 38 10.77 -6.76 -6.58
CA LEU A 38 11.87 -6.14 -5.84
C LEU A 38 11.65 -6.25 -4.32
N LEU A 39 10.45 -5.92 -3.85
CA LEU A 39 10.07 -6.04 -2.43
C LEU A 39 10.23 -7.47 -1.93
N ARG A 40 9.67 -8.47 -2.62
CA ARG A 40 9.84 -9.89 -2.27
C ARG A 40 11.30 -10.31 -2.29
N SER A 41 12.09 -9.80 -3.24
CA SER A 41 13.51 -10.13 -3.36
C SER A 41 14.33 -9.66 -2.15
N VAL A 42 13.94 -8.56 -1.51
CA VAL A 42 14.59 -8.05 -0.29
C VAL A 42 14.00 -8.67 0.97
N LEU A 43 12.67 -8.70 1.07
CA LEU A 43 11.95 -9.14 2.26
C LEU A 43 12.01 -10.66 2.45
N LYS A 44 12.14 -11.43 1.36
CA LYS A 44 12.09 -12.90 1.31
C LYS A 44 10.79 -13.53 1.82
N GLN A 45 9.75 -12.72 1.98
CA GLN A 45 8.42 -13.10 2.46
C GLN A 45 7.39 -12.09 1.92
N ASN A 46 6.11 -12.48 1.91
CA ASN A 46 5.02 -11.63 1.45
C ASN A 46 4.40 -10.76 2.54
N TYR A 47 4.51 -11.18 3.80
CA TYR A 47 3.96 -10.52 4.98
C TYR A 47 4.91 -10.72 6.17
N VAL A 48 4.73 -9.92 7.21
CA VAL A 48 5.53 -9.95 8.45
C VAL A 48 4.68 -10.24 9.68
N ALA A 49 3.38 -9.93 9.62
CA ALA A 49 2.40 -10.16 10.66
C ALA A 49 2.41 -11.64 11.07
N PRO A 50 2.27 -11.94 12.38
CA PRO A 50 2.23 -13.31 12.87
C PRO A 50 0.84 -13.90 12.60
N LEU A 51 0.58 -14.21 11.33
CA LEU A 51 -0.67 -14.80 10.87
C LEU A 51 -0.71 -16.28 11.22
N ASP A 52 -1.87 -16.74 11.67
CA ASP A 52 -2.20 -18.14 11.91
C ASP A 52 -3.48 -18.46 11.13
N GLU A 53 -3.32 -19.17 10.00
CA GLU A 53 -4.40 -19.58 9.08
C GLU A 53 -5.53 -18.54 8.91
N PRO A 54 -5.23 -17.32 8.40
CA PRO A 54 -6.26 -16.30 8.21
C PRO A 54 -7.36 -16.82 7.28
N ARG A 55 -8.62 -16.46 7.54
CA ARG A 55 -9.76 -16.86 6.71
C ARG A 55 -10.23 -15.74 5.81
N ARG A 56 -10.03 -14.48 6.20
CA ARG A 56 -10.42 -13.29 5.43
C ARG A 56 -9.36 -12.21 5.53
N ALA A 57 -8.81 -11.80 4.40
CA ALA A 57 -7.80 -10.75 4.30
C ALA A 57 -8.24 -9.61 3.37
N LEU A 58 -7.81 -8.38 3.66
CA LEU A 58 -8.08 -7.18 2.87
C LEU A 58 -6.78 -6.50 2.46
N ASP A 59 -6.55 -6.30 1.17
CA ASP A 59 -5.48 -5.46 0.63
C ASP A 59 -6.04 -4.08 0.23
N VAL A 60 -5.58 -3.03 0.90
CA VAL A 60 -6.09 -1.66 0.72
C VAL A 60 -5.14 -0.84 -0.13
N GLY A 61 -5.64 -0.28 -1.23
CA GLY A 61 -4.81 0.31 -2.28
C GLY A 61 -4.05 -0.76 -3.05
N CYS A 62 -4.76 -1.82 -3.45
CA CYS A 62 -4.15 -3.03 -3.99
C CYS A 62 -3.49 -2.85 -5.37
N GLY A 63 -3.77 -1.77 -6.09
CA GLY A 63 -3.21 -1.50 -7.42
C GLY A 63 -3.48 -2.67 -8.38
N SER A 64 -2.42 -3.22 -8.98
CA SER A 64 -2.49 -4.39 -9.85
C SER A 64 -2.95 -5.67 -9.15
N GLY A 65 -3.04 -5.67 -7.80
CA GLY A 65 -3.44 -6.84 -7.02
C GLY A 65 -2.37 -7.92 -6.90
N VAL A 66 -1.18 -7.73 -7.49
CA VAL A 66 -0.14 -8.76 -7.59
C VAL A 66 0.24 -9.40 -6.24
N TRP A 67 0.28 -8.62 -5.16
CA TRP A 67 0.55 -9.17 -3.83
C TRP A 67 -0.57 -10.07 -3.33
N MET A 68 -1.80 -9.66 -3.57
CA MET A 68 -2.99 -10.41 -3.17
C MET A 68 -3.05 -11.74 -3.91
N LEU A 69 -2.68 -11.77 -5.20
CA LEU A 69 -2.59 -13.00 -5.98
C LEU A 69 -1.53 -13.96 -5.42
N ASP A 70 -0.35 -13.45 -5.04
CA ASP A 70 0.69 -14.27 -4.40
C ASP A 70 0.22 -14.83 -3.05
N MET A 71 -0.43 -14.00 -2.23
CA MET A 71 -0.98 -14.41 -0.93
C MET A 71 -2.12 -15.43 -1.06
N ALA A 72 -2.95 -15.31 -2.10
CA ALA A 72 -4.05 -16.23 -2.37
C ALA A 72 -3.57 -17.65 -2.68
N HIS A 73 -2.40 -17.79 -3.32
CA HIS A 73 -1.75 -19.08 -3.51
C HIS A 73 -1.09 -19.60 -2.22
N GLU A 74 -0.54 -18.71 -1.39
CA GLU A 74 0.10 -19.07 -0.12
C GLU A 74 -0.94 -19.51 0.94
N PHE A 75 -2.15 -18.94 0.90
CA PHE A 75 -3.28 -19.26 1.77
C PHE A 75 -4.54 -19.60 0.98
N PRO A 76 -4.66 -20.82 0.42
CA PRO A 76 -5.78 -21.20 -0.44
C PRO A 76 -7.14 -21.19 0.29
N ASP A 77 -7.13 -21.38 1.61
CA ASP A 77 -8.34 -21.36 2.45
C ASP A 77 -8.73 -19.95 2.96
N CYS A 78 -7.94 -18.93 2.61
CA CYS A 78 -8.23 -17.53 2.95
C CYS A 78 -8.93 -16.85 1.78
N GLN A 79 -10.02 -16.14 2.06
CA GLN A 79 -10.66 -15.26 1.10
C GLN A 79 -10.01 -13.87 1.11
N PHE A 80 -9.44 -13.47 -0.02
CA PHE A 80 -8.77 -12.19 -0.20
C PHE A 80 -9.68 -11.17 -0.88
N PHE A 81 -9.68 -9.95 -0.35
CA PHE A 81 -10.39 -8.81 -0.90
C PHE A 81 -9.40 -7.70 -1.24
N GLY A 82 -9.44 -7.22 -2.48
CA GLY A 82 -8.63 -6.09 -2.93
C GLY A 82 -9.51 -4.87 -3.12
N VAL A 83 -9.12 -3.73 -2.54
CA VAL A 83 -9.77 -2.45 -2.84
C VAL A 83 -8.78 -1.46 -3.43
N ASP A 84 -9.18 -0.80 -4.51
CA ASP A 84 -8.44 0.31 -5.09
C ASP A 84 -9.40 1.39 -5.58
N LEU A 85 -8.89 2.62 -5.70
CA LEU A 85 -9.66 3.73 -6.22
C LEU A 85 -9.92 3.58 -7.72
N SER A 86 -9.03 2.93 -8.46
CA SER A 86 -9.18 2.70 -9.89
C SER A 86 -9.49 1.25 -10.22
N ASN A 87 -10.30 1.05 -11.27
CA ASN A 87 -10.52 -0.28 -11.83
C ASN A 87 -9.31 -0.67 -12.70
N VAL A 88 -8.24 -1.13 -12.05
CA VAL A 88 -6.97 -1.55 -12.67
C VAL A 88 -6.66 -3.02 -12.37
N PHE A 89 -7.70 -3.78 -12.02
CA PHE A 89 -7.59 -5.16 -11.59
C PHE A 89 -7.30 -6.09 -12.79
N PRO A 90 -6.61 -7.21 -12.56
CA PRO A 90 -6.40 -8.24 -13.58
C PRO A 90 -7.74 -8.85 -14.03
N GLU A 91 -7.90 -9.03 -15.34
CA GLU A 91 -9.09 -9.66 -15.93
C GLU A 91 -8.97 -11.19 -16.00
N GLU A 92 -7.74 -11.71 -16.05
CA GLU A 92 -7.41 -13.12 -16.18
C GLU A 92 -6.46 -13.59 -15.07
N GLY A 93 -6.40 -14.90 -14.82
CA GLY A 93 -5.45 -15.49 -13.86
C GLY A 93 -5.75 -15.15 -12.39
N VAL A 94 -6.97 -14.68 -12.08
CA VAL A 94 -7.42 -14.38 -10.73
C VAL A 94 -7.89 -15.66 -10.03
N PRO A 95 -7.29 -16.06 -8.89
CA PRO A 95 -7.75 -17.21 -8.11
C PRO A 95 -9.19 -17.05 -7.60
N ASP A 96 -9.91 -18.15 -7.43
CA ASP A 96 -11.32 -18.15 -6.97
C ASP A 96 -11.52 -17.54 -5.57
N ASN A 97 -10.46 -17.54 -4.75
CA ASN A 97 -10.46 -16.94 -3.42
C ASN A 97 -10.12 -15.43 -3.43
N CYS A 98 -10.04 -14.77 -4.59
CA CYS A 98 -9.78 -13.34 -4.73
C CYS A 98 -11.01 -12.55 -5.19
N VAL A 99 -11.29 -11.41 -4.56
CA VAL A 99 -12.39 -10.51 -4.95
C VAL A 99 -11.92 -9.05 -4.96
N PHE A 100 -11.98 -8.40 -6.11
CA PHE A 100 -11.64 -6.99 -6.25
C PHE A 100 -12.86 -6.07 -6.21
N LYS A 101 -12.71 -4.89 -5.63
CA LYS A 101 -13.76 -3.86 -5.59
C LYS A 101 -13.16 -2.47 -5.76
N VAL A 102 -13.76 -1.67 -6.64
CA VAL A 102 -13.46 -0.24 -6.70
C VAL A 102 -14.01 0.44 -5.45
N ALA A 103 -13.13 1.03 -4.65
CA ALA A 103 -13.51 1.78 -3.45
C ALA A 103 -12.42 2.79 -3.05
N ASN A 104 -12.84 3.95 -2.57
CA ASN A 104 -11.93 4.93 -1.99
C ASN A 104 -11.72 4.64 -0.49
N ALA A 105 -10.49 4.31 -0.10
CA ALA A 105 -10.11 4.02 1.29
C ALA A 105 -10.32 5.20 2.26
N LEU A 106 -10.47 6.44 1.76
CA LEU A 106 -10.78 7.62 2.57
C LEU A 106 -12.25 7.69 2.99
N HIS A 107 -13.09 6.82 2.43
CA HIS A 107 -14.50 6.62 2.79
C HIS A 107 -14.70 5.32 3.56
N ARG A 108 -15.87 5.17 4.20
CA ARG A 108 -16.22 3.93 4.90
C ARG A 108 -16.35 2.81 3.86
N LEU A 109 -15.58 1.75 3.99
CA LEU A 109 -15.62 0.58 3.14
C LEU A 109 -16.87 -0.26 3.45
N ARG A 110 -17.47 -0.80 2.39
CA ARG A 110 -18.73 -1.56 2.46
C ARG A 110 -18.49 -3.02 2.84
N PHE A 111 -17.90 -3.22 4.00
CA PHE A 111 -17.73 -4.50 4.65
C PHE A 111 -18.29 -4.45 6.07
N ALA A 112 -18.71 -5.62 6.57
CA ALA A 112 -19.18 -5.77 7.93
C ALA A 112 -18.06 -5.43 8.94
N ASP A 113 -18.47 -5.00 10.12
CA ASP A 113 -17.56 -4.80 11.25
C ASP A 113 -16.96 -6.18 11.63
N GLU A 114 -15.70 -6.18 12.10
CA GLU A 114 -14.99 -7.39 12.57
C GLU A 114 -15.03 -8.56 11.57
N SER A 115 -14.83 -8.27 10.28
CA SER A 115 -14.97 -9.24 9.19
C SER A 115 -13.65 -9.69 8.56
N PHE A 116 -12.52 -9.16 9.02
CA PHE A 116 -11.19 -9.51 8.52
C PHE A 116 -10.27 -9.95 9.65
N ASP A 117 -9.51 -11.01 9.39
CA ASP A 117 -8.43 -11.49 10.26
C ASP A 117 -7.12 -10.74 9.94
N TYR A 118 -6.98 -10.24 8.71
CA TYR A 118 -5.80 -9.53 8.25
C TYR A 118 -6.14 -8.34 7.34
N ILE A 119 -5.54 -7.18 7.60
CA ILE A 119 -5.58 -6.01 6.71
C ILE A 119 -4.14 -5.65 6.34
N HIS A 120 -3.86 -5.61 5.05
CA HIS A 120 -2.59 -5.20 4.49
C HIS A 120 -2.72 -3.87 3.77
N GLN A 121 -1.74 -2.99 3.96
CA GLN A 121 -1.57 -1.77 3.22
C GLN A 121 -0.10 -1.61 2.88
N ARG A 122 0.22 -1.37 1.59
CA ARG A 122 1.60 -1.23 1.15
C ARG A 122 1.81 -0.03 0.26
N LEU A 123 2.76 0.82 0.64
CA LEU A 123 3.17 2.04 -0.08
C LEU A 123 2.00 3.00 -0.42
N LEU A 124 0.86 2.84 0.24
CA LEU A 124 -0.30 3.71 0.06
C LEU A 124 -0.11 5.04 0.78
N GLY A 125 0.91 5.17 1.64
CA GLY A 125 1.21 6.41 2.35
C GLY A 125 1.42 7.64 1.45
N TYR A 126 1.75 7.46 0.17
CA TYR A 126 1.80 8.53 -0.84
C TYR A 126 0.42 9.00 -1.34
N GLY A 127 -0.63 8.22 -1.11
CA GLY A 127 -2.01 8.51 -1.49
C GLY A 127 -2.93 8.91 -0.33
N ILE A 128 -2.44 8.91 0.92
CA ILE A 128 -3.24 9.25 2.09
C ILE A 128 -2.86 10.63 2.65
N PRO A 129 -3.74 11.64 2.55
CA PRO A 129 -3.49 12.94 3.15
C PRO A 129 -3.37 12.83 4.67
N ARG A 130 -2.50 13.65 5.25
CA ARG A 130 -2.17 13.66 6.69
C ARG A 130 -3.40 13.61 7.60
N ARG A 131 -4.42 14.40 7.26
CA ARG A 131 -5.68 14.53 8.02
C ARG A 131 -6.56 13.28 8.02
N HIS A 132 -6.37 12.36 7.08
CA HIS A 132 -7.23 11.17 6.95
C HIS A 132 -6.71 9.95 7.70
N TRP A 133 -5.43 9.90 8.07
CA TRP A 133 -4.84 8.77 8.81
C TRP A 133 -5.63 8.34 10.05
N PRO A 134 -6.08 9.24 10.95
CA PRO A 134 -6.87 8.82 12.12
C PRO A 134 -8.23 8.22 11.75
N LYS A 135 -8.83 8.65 10.63
CA LYS A 135 -10.09 8.06 10.13
C LYS A 135 -9.84 6.70 9.51
N LEU A 136 -8.76 6.57 8.73
CA LEU A 136 -8.35 5.32 8.09
C LEU A 136 -8.04 4.25 9.14
N CYS A 137 -7.26 4.58 10.18
CA CYS A 137 -6.94 3.63 11.25
C CYS A 137 -8.19 3.17 12.02
N ARG A 138 -9.14 4.07 12.28
CA ARG A 138 -10.43 3.71 12.89
C ARG A 138 -11.27 2.80 12.00
N GLU A 139 -11.23 3.03 10.68
CA GLU A 139 -11.91 2.17 9.73
C GLU A 139 -11.28 0.77 9.70
N TYR A 140 -9.96 0.68 9.71
CA TYR A 140 -9.28 -0.61 9.84
C TYR A 140 -9.62 -1.30 11.15
N LYS A 141 -9.66 -0.57 12.28
CA LYS A 141 -10.06 -1.13 13.57
C LYS A 141 -11.49 -1.66 13.55
N ARG A 142 -12.42 -0.96 12.89
CA ARG A 142 -13.81 -1.43 12.72
C ARG A 142 -13.88 -2.72 11.92
N LEU A 143 -13.08 -2.84 10.86
CA LEU A 143 -13.10 -3.98 9.95
C LEU A 143 -12.40 -5.22 10.51
N LEU A 144 -11.38 -5.00 11.34
CA LEU A 144 -10.54 -6.05 11.88
C LEU A 144 -11.23 -6.73 13.07
N ARG A 145 -11.12 -8.05 13.15
CA ARG A 145 -11.51 -8.82 14.33
C ARG A 145 -10.65 -8.44 15.54
N PRO A 146 -11.10 -8.72 16.78
CA PRO A 146 -10.33 -8.40 17.98
C PRO A 146 -8.87 -8.87 17.96
N ASP A 147 -8.61 -10.07 17.44
CA ASP A 147 -7.28 -10.69 17.36
C ASP A 147 -6.63 -10.60 15.97
N GLY A 148 -7.24 -9.85 15.05
CA GLY A 148 -6.71 -9.68 13.71
C GLY A 148 -5.48 -8.77 13.67
N TRP A 149 -4.75 -8.83 12.57
CA TRP A 149 -3.56 -8.01 12.32
C TRP A 149 -3.78 -6.95 11.26
N ILE A 150 -3.17 -5.79 11.49
CA ILE A 150 -2.93 -4.82 10.42
C ILE A 150 -1.43 -4.73 10.14
N GLU A 151 -1.06 -4.82 8.87
CA GLU A 151 0.30 -4.63 8.40
C GLU A 151 0.42 -3.41 7.50
N PHE A 152 1.29 -2.48 7.90
CA PHE A 152 1.71 -1.35 7.10
C PHE A 152 3.11 -1.61 6.53
N ALA A 153 3.17 -2.01 5.26
CA ALA A 153 4.41 -2.12 4.51
C ALA A 153 4.72 -0.76 3.84
N GLU A 154 5.21 0.19 4.62
CA GLU A 154 5.35 1.58 4.19
C GLU A 154 6.81 2.04 4.12
N THR A 155 7.05 3.10 3.34
CA THR A 155 8.36 3.76 3.24
C THR A 155 8.38 5.05 4.07
N ASP A 156 9.57 5.44 4.52
CA ASP A 156 9.80 6.75 5.15
C ASP A 156 9.83 7.92 4.16
N GLY A 157 9.81 7.61 2.85
CA GLY A 157 9.82 8.57 1.76
C GLY A 157 11.13 9.35 1.63
N ARG A 158 12.24 8.79 2.13
CA ARG A 158 13.57 9.42 2.04
C ARG A 158 14.63 8.43 1.57
N TYR A 159 15.48 8.89 0.65
CA TYR A 159 16.73 8.21 0.33
C TYR A 159 17.82 8.59 1.34
N PHE A 160 18.48 7.59 1.90
CA PHE A 160 19.56 7.78 2.87
C PHE A 160 20.93 7.62 2.23
N ARG A 161 21.95 8.20 2.87
CA ARG A 161 23.37 8.06 2.49
C ARG A 161 23.60 8.41 1.01
N THR A 162 22.95 9.48 0.56
CA THR A 162 23.01 9.93 -0.82
C THR A 162 23.88 11.18 -0.97
N GLY A 163 24.33 11.45 -2.19
CA GLY A 163 25.06 12.68 -2.53
C GLY A 163 24.13 13.87 -2.76
N PRO A 164 24.66 15.03 -3.20
CA PRO A 164 23.87 16.24 -3.43
C PRO A 164 22.64 16.04 -4.33
N ALA A 165 22.78 15.22 -5.38
CA ALA A 165 21.67 14.90 -6.28
C ALA A 165 20.52 14.15 -5.57
N GLY A 166 20.81 13.20 -4.69
CA GLY A 166 19.74 12.51 -3.98
C GLY A 166 19.11 13.34 -2.88
N GLU A 167 19.84 14.27 -2.26
CA GLU A 167 19.21 15.23 -1.36
C GLU A 167 18.29 16.21 -2.12
N GLN A 168 18.64 16.54 -3.36
CA GLN A 168 17.73 17.28 -4.25
C GLN A 168 16.47 16.47 -4.57
N ILE A 169 16.60 15.17 -4.88
CA ILE A 169 15.45 14.26 -5.08
C ILE A 169 14.58 14.19 -3.81
N ASN A 170 15.19 14.03 -2.63
CA ASN A 170 14.47 14.04 -1.35
C ASN A 170 13.66 15.33 -1.17
N SER A 171 14.25 16.48 -1.50
CA SER A 171 13.58 17.78 -1.44
C SER A 171 12.39 17.85 -2.41
N TRP A 172 12.54 17.39 -3.65
CA TRP A 172 11.46 17.36 -4.62
C TRP A 172 10.32 16.45 -4.18
N LEU A 173 10.61 15.23 -3.73
CA LEU A 173 9.60 14.29 -3.22
C LEU A 173 8.83 14.87 -2.03
N LYS A 174 9.55 15.46 -1.06
CA LYS A 174 8.94 16.12 0.09
C LYS A 174 8.00 17.23 -0.34
N ASN A 175 8.44 18.12 -1.24
CA ASN A 175 7.64 19.25 -1.70
C ASN A 175 6.41 18.80 -2.51
N MET A 176 6.58 17.79 -3.37
CA MET A 176 5.50 17.20 -4.16
C MET A 176 4.41 16.58 -3.28
N CYS A 177 4.80 15.85 -2.23
CA CYS A 177 3.87 15.26 -1.27
C CYS A 177 3.18 16.34 -0.43
N ALA A 178 3.94 17.31 0.08
CA ALA A 178 3.41 18.40 0.89
C ALA A 178 2.37 19.24 0.14
N ALA A 179 2.60 19.51 -1.15
CA ALA A 179 1.64 20.21 -2.02
C ALA A 179 0.29 19.49 -2.15
N ARG A 180 0.25 18.18 -1.89
CA ARG A 180 -0.96 17.33 -1.90
C ARG A 180 -1.50 17.05 -0.48
N GLY A 181 -0.89 17.66 0.54
CA GLY A 181 -1.22 17.41 1.95
C GLY A 181 -0.84 16.00 2.43
N VAL A 182 0.07 15.33 1.72
CA VAL A 182 0.57 13.99 2.02
C VAL A 182 1.94 14.10 2.71
N GLU A 183 2.19 13.21 3.67
CA GLU A 183 3.45 13.15 4.42
C GLU A 183 3.84 11.68 4.62
N PRO A 184 4.57 11.06 3.67
CA PRO A 184 4.90 9.62 3.72
C PRO A 184 5.66 9.24 5.00
N ARG A 185 6.52 10.14 5.47
CA ARG A 185 7.27 9.96 6.73
C ARG A 185 6.38 9.80 7.96
N ARG A 186 5.09 10.15 7.89
CA ARG A 186 4.12 9.89 8.94
C ARG A 186 3.93 8.39 9.19
N CYS A 187 4.17 7.55 8.18
CA CYS A 187 4.18 6.09 8.35
C CYS A 187 5.22 5.63 9.39
N CYS A 188 6.33 6.37 9.55
CA CYS A 188 7.32 6.09 10.60
C CYS A 188 6.81 6.34 12.01
N LEU A 189 5.77 7.17 12.16
CA LEU A 189 5.13 7.52 13.44
C LEU A 189 3.95 6.61 13.75
N LEU A 190 3.55 5.71 12.84
CA LEU A 190 2.48 4.74 13.10
C LEU A 190 2.71 3.96 14.40
N PRO A 191 3.93 3.49 14.73
CA PRO A 191 4.14 2.80 16.00
C PRO A 191 3.78 3.60 17.25
N GLU A 192 3.87 4.92 17.19
CA GLU A 192 3.53 5.82 18.29
C GLU A 192 2.04 6.14 18.32
N ILE A 193 1.37 6.12 17.16
CA ILE A 193 -0.03 6.53 17.00
C ILE A 193 -1.00 5.33 17.11
N LEU A 194 -0.57 4.15 16.68
CA LEU A 194 -1.39 2.93 16.62
C LEU A 194 -1.99 2.51 17.98
N PRO A 195 -1.26 2.58 19.11
CA PRO A 195 -1.82 2.28 20.42
C PRO A 195 -3.04 3.16 20.77
N ASP A 196 -2.94 4.46 20.53
CA ASP A 196 -4.01 5.44 20.84
C ASP A 196 -5.28 5.23 20.01
N VAL A 197 -5.18 4.53 18.89
CA VAL A 197 -6.31 4.21 18.00
C VAL A 197 -6.76 2.75 18.10
N GLY A 198 -6.35 2.03 19.15
CA GLY A 198 -6.87 0.72 19.50
C GLY A 198 -6.05 -0.48 18.99
N PHE A 199 -4.78 -0.26 18.65
CA PHE A 199 -3.82 -1.32 18.30
C PHE A 199 -2.70 -1.36 19.36
N PRO A 200 -2.91 -2.03 20.50
CA PRO A 200 -1.99 -1.98 21.64
C PRO A 200 -0.67 -2.72 21.39
N VAL A 201 -0.66 -3.69 20.47
CA VAL A 201 0.54 -4.47 20.12
C VAL A 201 1.08 -3.97 18.78
N VAL A 202 2.30 -3.45 18.79
CA VAL A 202 2.97 -2.95 17.58
C VAL A 202 4.29 -3.68 17.38
N LEU A 203 4.42 -4.34 16.22
CA LEU A 203 5.68 -4.91 15.76
C LEU A 203 6.26 -4.01 14.67
N ARG A 204 7.53 -3.60 14.83
CA ARG A 204 8.23 -2.78 13.84
C ARG A 204 9.43 -3.53 13.30
N ARG A 205 9.49 -3.69 11.98
CA ARG A 205 10.70 -4.12 11.25
C ARG A 205 11.11 -3.04 10.26
N VAL A 206 12.42 -2.82 10.13
CA VAL A 206 12.99 -1.83 9.21
C VAL A 206 13.89 -2.55 8.24
N TYR A 207 13.64 -2.35 6.95
CA TYR A 207 14.42 -2.94 5.87
C TYR A 207 15.10 -1.83 5.08
N SER A 208 16.34 -2.06 4.66
CA SER A 208 17.06 -1.14 3.77
C SER A 208 17.01 -1.68 2.35
N PHE A 209 16.51 -0.86 1.43
CA PHE A 209 16.48 -1.14 0.01
C PHE A 209 17.65 -0.42 -0.66
N PRO A 210 18.67 -1.15 -1.16
CA PRO A 210 19.79 -0.51 -1.81
C PRO A 210 19.38 0.01 -3.20
N LEU A 211 19.98 1.11 -3.64
CA LEU A 211 19.63 1.77 -4.91
C LEU A 211 20.89 2.13 -5.70
N GLY A 212 21.00 1.59 -6.91
CA GLY A 212 22.16 1.70 -7.78
C GLY A 212 23.17 0.56 -7.57
N ARG A 213 24.27 0.64 -8.33
CA ARG A 213 25.24 -0.45 -8.53
C ARG A 213 25.83 -1.05 -7.24
N TRP A 214 25.92 -0.27 -6.16
CA TRP A 214 26.42 -0.77 -4.87
C TRP A 214 25.49 -1.80 -4.22
N GLY A 215 24.20 -1.79 -4.59
CA GLY A 215 23.21 -2.80 -4.22
C GLY A 215 23.30 -4.11 -5.00
N LYS A 216 24.26 -4.22 -5.93
CA LYS A 216 24.38 -5.33 -6.89
C LYS A 216 23.03 -5.56 -7.59
N ARG A 217 22.67 -6.82 -7.83
CA ARG A 217 21.42 -7.21 -8.51
C ARG A 217 20.18 -6.50 -7.95
N VAL A 218 20.04 -6.38 -6.63
CA VAL A 218 18.85 -5.76 -6.02
C VAL A 218 18.82 -4.24 -6.26
N GLY A 219 19.97 -3.57 -6.24
CA GLY A 219 20.01 -2.11 -6.46
C GLY A 219 19.96 -1.72 -7.94
N GLU A 220 20.16 -2.66 -8.85
CA GLU A 220 20.11 -2.44 -10.30
C GLU A 220 18.79 -2.89 -10.94
N MET A 221 17.92 -3.56 -10.17
CA MET A 221 16.52 -3.83 -10.52
C MET A 221 15.68 -2.57 -10.33
#